data_AF-A0A1A8EV29-F1
#
_entry.id   AF-A0A1A8EV29-F1
#
_cell.length_a   1.000
_cell.length_b   1.000
_cell.length_c   1.000
_cell.angle_alpha   90.00
_cell.angle_beta   90.00
_cell.angle_gamma   90.00
#
_symmetry.space_group_name_H-M   'P 1'
#
loop_
_entity.id
_entity.type
_entity.pdbx_description
1 polymer ?
#
loop_
_entity_poly.entity_id
_entity_poly.type
_entity_poly.pdbx_seq_one_letter_code
_entity_poly.pdbx_strand_id
1 'polypeptide(L)'
;REREKDREFRRTSISQSHSELDQKIQELQDKGLIRVGCDASGALDIQVVPVKVIEYIQSPTPTTQPDTGTPSSTLLSSPPPASAPGGPPPPPPPPPGAGPPPPPPPPPGAGPPPPPPPPGGGPPPPPGAPNTHSGFKSKKPIQTKYRMPLLNWQALKPNQVSGTVFNDLDDEQVLGELNMEMFEEHFKTRAQGNSADLSKVKKKISQKAPTKTSLIDANKAKNLAITLRKGGMSPSAICTAIEKYDQKSLSIDFLELLEHFIPSDFEMKLLVNYEKDGRPLEELTDEDRFILSFGKISRLRQRINTLTFMGNFPESVKRLQPQLNSVISASMSIKSSTKLKKILEIVLAFGNYMNSSKRGAAYGFRLQSLDLLLETKSTDRSQTLLHFMTSIILEKYPELANFHTDLHFVDKAALVSLDGILQDIRSLERGMEMTKKEFLVQDDSPVLKEFIKTNSEQLDSLIKDSKTAQEAYVSVVEYFGENPKTTQPSMFFPMFGRFVKAYKTALQEIEQKKKMEEIQSCEVKETPSPNKAGAQKGPMMPKMDLIAELKKRQVKPPVREGKDGALEDIITDLRNTPYRRTDGRRPAQRQDS
;
A
#
# COMPACT_ATOMS: atom_id res chain seq x y z
N ARG A 1 -36.36 -40.74 -11.27
CA ARG A 1 -35.14 -41.58 -11.33
C ARG A 1 -33.86 -40.74 -11.34
N GLU A 2 -33.54 -39.91 -12.33
CA GLU A 2 -32.26 -39.15 -12.35
C GLU A 2 -32.23 -37.99 -11.34
N ARG A 3 -33.32 -37.20 -11.24
CA ARG A 3 -33.50 -36.18 -10.18
C ARG A 3 -33.55 -36.75 -8.75
N GLU A 4 -33.80 -38.05 -8.63
CA GLU A 4 -33.88 -38.75 -7.35
C GLU A 4 -32.50 -39.20 -6.90
N LYS A 5 -31.68 -39.69 -7.85
CA LYS A 5 -30.25 -39.95 -7.65
C LYS A 5 -29.46 -38.69 -7.29
N ASP A 6 -29.76 -37.54 -7.90
CA ASP A 6 -29.10 -36.26 -7.55
C ASP A 6 -29.46 -35.77 -6.14
N ARG A 7 -30.71 -36.00 -5.70
CA ARG A 7 -31.12 -35.68 -4.33
C ARG A 7 -30.46 -36.60 -3.31
N GLU A 8 -30.31 -37.87 -3.66
CA GLU A 8 -29.66 -38.87 -2.83
C GLU A 8 -28.15 -38.60 -2.72
N PHE A 9 -27.49 -38.27 -3.83
CA PHE A 9 -26.06 -37.88 -3.85
C PHE A 9 -25.79 -36.60 -3.03
N ARG A 10 -26.67 -35.60 -3.13
CA ARG A 10 -26.56 -34.39 -2.30
C ARG A 10 -26.80 -34.69 -0.81
N ARG A 11 -27.74 -35.58 -0.48
CA ARG A 11 -27.95 -36.02 0.91
C ARG A 11 -26.74 -36.77 1.47
N THR A 12 -26.14 -37.67 0.71
CA THR A 12 -24.96 -38.43 1.15
C THR A 12 -23.74 -37.51 1.29
N SER A 13 -23.56 -36.55 0.38
CA SER A 13 -22.45 -35.61 0.42
C SER A 13 -22.56 -34.62 1.61
N ILE A 14 -23.76 -34.14 1.92
CA ILE A 14 -24.02 -33.30 3.11
C ILE A 14 -23.84 -34.12 4.40
N SER A 15 -24.26 -35.39 4.42
CA SER A 15 -24.07 -36.27 5.57
C SER A 15 -22.60 -36.59 5.84
N GLN A 16 -21.80 -36.76 4.79
CA GLN A 16 -20.35 -36.96 4.92
C GLN A 16 -19.65 -35.71 5.44
N SER A 17 -19.98 -34.53 4.92
CA SER A 17 -19.37 -33.28 5.40
C SER A 17 -19.73 -32.98 6.86
N HIS A 18 -20.94 -33.34 7.31
CA HIS A 18 -21.32 -33.20 8.73
C HIS A 18 -20.51 -34.16 9.62
N SER A 19 -20.35 -35.41 9.18
CA SER A 19 -19.56 -36.42 9.91
C SER A 19 -18.07 -36.03 10.04
N GLU A 20 -17.47 -35.43 9.03
CA GLU A 20 -16.08 -34.96 9.08
C GLU A 20 -15.91 -33.79 10.05
N LEU A 21 -16.91 -32.90 10.12
CA LEU A 21 -16.91 -31.74 10.99
C LEU A 21 -17.08 -32.14 12.46
N ASP A 22 -17.98 -33.09 12.74
CA ASP A 22 -18.15 -33.68 14.07
C ASP A 22 -16.88 -34.40 14.54
N GLN A 23 -16.20 -35.13 13.65
CA GLN A 23 -14.93 -35.78 13.95
C GLN A 23 -13.82 -34.77 14.27
N LYS A 24 -13.79 -33.63 13.58
CA LYS A 24 -12.81 -32.56 13.83
C LYS A 24 -13.07 -31.82 15.14
N ILE A 25 -14.33 -31.61 15.49
CA ILE A 25 -14.72 -31.01 16.78
C ILE A 25 -14.33 -31.95 17.93
N GLN A 26 -14.59 -33.26 17.81
CA GLN A 26 -14.16 -34.25 18.80
C GLN A 26 -12.63 -34.27 18.95
N GLU A 27 -11.88 -34.23 17.84
CA GLU A 27 -10.40 -34.20 17.87
C GLU A 27 -9.87 -32.96 18.63
N LEU A 28 -10.50 -31.80 18.44
CA LEU A 28 -10.11 -30.57 19.14
C LEU A 28 -10.50 -30.58 20.62
N GLN A 29 -11.60 -31.25 20.97
CA GLN A 29 -12.05 -31.44 22.35
C GLN A 29 -11.15 -32.43 23.10
N ASP A 30 -10.76 -33.54 22.47
CA ASP A 30 -9.82 -34.53 23.02
C ASP A 30 -8.42 -33.93 23.23
N LYS A 31 -8.02 -32.98 22.38
CA LYS A 31 -6.79 -32.17 22.54
C LYS A 31 -6.91 -31.09 23.62
N GLY A 32 -8.07 -30.95 24.26
CA GLY A 32 -8.32 -29.97 25.31
C GLY A 32 -8.27 -28.52 24.83
N LEU A 33 -8.33 -28.27 23.51
CA LEU A 33 -8.21 -26.95 22.90
C LEU A 33 -9.54 -26.21 22.88
N ILE A 34 -10.66 -26.94 22.85
CA ILE A 34 -12.00 -26.39 22.88
C ILE A 34 -12.88 -27.14 23.89
N ARG A 35 -13.83 -26.44 24.50
CA ARG A 35 -14.97 -27.02 25.20
C ARG A 35 -16.25 -26.62 24.48
N VAL A 36 -17.09 -27.60 24.20
CA VAL A 36 -18.37 -27.39 23.55
C VAL A 36 -19.47 -27.64 24.59
N GLY A 37 -20.32 -26.64 24.80
CA GLY A 37 -21.48 -26.70 25.69
C GLY A 37 -22.72 -26.11 25.03
N CYS A 38 -23.87 -26.19 25.68
CA CYS A 38 -25.05 -25.43 25.28
C CYS A 38 -25.27 -24.31 26.28
N ASP A 39 -25.51 -23.10 25.78
CA ASP A 39 -25.87 -21.99 26.64
C ASP A 39 -27.31 -22.14 27.18
N ALA A 40 -27.72 -21.24 28.07
CA ALA A 40 -29.05 -21.27 28.69
C ALA A 40 -30.21 -21.11 27.67
N SER A 41 -29.91 -20.78 26.41
CA SER A 41 -30.89 -20.67 25.32
C SER A 41 -30.96 -21.91 24.42
N GLY A 42 -30.13 -22.93 24.69
CA GLY A 42 -30.03 -24.15 23.90
C GLY A 42 -29.18 -24.01 22.64
N ALA A 43 -28.46 -22.89 22.48
CA ALA A 43 -27.53 -22.68 21.38
C ALA A 43 -26.14 -23.24 21.75
N LEU A 44 -25.44 -23.77 20.73
CA LEU A 44 -24.10 -24.32 20.88
C LEU A 44 -23.08 -23.21 21.18
N ASP A 45 -22.42 -23.29 22.35
CA ASP A 45 -21.33 -22.41 22.79
C ASP A 45 -19.99 -23.16 22.73
N ILE A 46 -19.00 -22.57 22.04
CA ILE A 46 -17.68 -23.17 21.84
C ILE A 46 -16.63 -22.25 22.46
N GLN A 47 -16.02 -22.69 23.56
CA GLN A 47 -14.99 -21.94 24.27
C GLN A 47 -13.60 -22.50 23.98
N VAL A 48 -12.68 -21.65 23.51
CA VAL A 48 -11.28 -22.00 23.26
C VAL A 48 -10.49 -21.92 24.58
N VAL A 49 -9.84 -23.01 24.97
CA VAL A 49 -9.10 -23.11 26.23
C VAL A 49 -7.65 -22.65 26.03
N PRO A 50 -7.17 -21.61 26.75
CA PRO A 50 -5.78 -21.14 26.64
C PRO A 50 -4.82 -22.13 27.34
N VAL A 51 -3.89 -22.72 26.57
CA VAL A 51 -2.86 -23.64 27.07
C VAL A 51 -1.69 -22.85 27.66
N LYS A 52 -1.45 -22.99 28.97
CA LYS A 52 -0.20 -22.54 29.62
C LYS A 52 0.84 -23.65 29.52
N VAL A 53 1.94 -23.39 28.81
CA VAL A 53 3.12 -24.27 28.79
C VAL A 53 3.88 -24.07 30.10
N ILE A 54 3.99 -25.11 30.92
CA ILE A 54 4.87 -25.18 32.09
C ILE A 54 5.98 -26.17 31.75
N GLU A 55 7.20 -25.66 31.52
CA GLU A 55 8.40 -26.50 31.37
C GLU A 55 8.84 -27.01 32.75
N TYR A 56 8.87 -28.35 32.90
CA TYR A 56 9.53 -29.01 34.01
C TYR A 56 10.98 -29.33 33.61
N ILE A 57 11.94 -28.71 34.28
CA ILE A 57 13.36 -29.03 34.17
C ILE A 57 13.65 -30.28 35.02
N GLN A 58 14.04 -31.39 34.37
CA GLN A 58 14.68 -32.53 35.04
C GLN A 58 16.19 -32.47 34.80
N SER A 59 16.95 -32.53 35.89
CA SER A 59 18.39 -32.75 35.92
C SER A 59 18.72 -34.24 35.77
N PRO A 60 19.95 -34.56 35.31
CA PRO A 60 20.65 -35.70 35.89
C PRO A 60 22.12 -35.39 36.28
N THR A 61 22.50 -36.03 37.39
CA THR A 61 23.82 -36.14 38.05
C THR A 61 24.81 -37.09 37.33
N PRO A 62 26.09 -37.17 37.76
CA PRO A 62 27.26 -37.36 36.88
C PRO A 62 27.84 -38.78 36.86
N THR A 63 28.67 -39.07 35.84
CA THR A 63 29.57 -40.24 35.85
C THR A 63 30.95 -39.88 35.25
N THR A 64 31.91 -39.75 36.15
CA THR A 64 33.27 -40.35 36.21
C THR A 64 34.12 -40.50 34.93
N GLN A 65 35.32 -39.89 34.97
CA GLN A 65 36.50 -40.19 34.13
C GLN A 65 37.03 -41.63 34.36
N PRO A 66 38.03 -42.07 33.58
CA PRO A 66 39.41 -41.92 34.09
C PRO A 66 40.45 -41.50 33.03
N ASP A 67 41.51 -40.92 33.59
CA ASP A 67 42.83 -40.56 33.06
C ASP A 67 43.53 -41.64 32.22
N THR A 68 44.45 -41.21 31.34
CA THR A 68 45.92 -41.34 31.57
C THR A 68 46.74 -40.92 30.35
N GLY A 69 47.82 -40.18 30.61
CA GLY A 69 49.13 -40.49 30.00
C GLY A 69 49.67 -39.58 28.89
N THR A 70 50.35 -38.50 29.28
CA THR A 70 51.57 -37.99 28.61
C THR A 70 52.79 -38.75 29.17
N PRO A 71 53.95 -38.90 28.48
CA PRO A 71 54.84 -37.75 28.24
C PRO A 71 55.79 -37.78 26.98
N SER A 72 56.30 -36.57 26.68
CA SER A 72 57.65 -36.20 26.23
C SER A 72 58.23 -36.51 24.82
N SER A 73 58.46 -35.40 24.09
CA SER A 73 59.71 -34.92 23.46
C SER A 73 60.35 -35.67 22.28
N THR A 74 60.59 -34.97 21.14
CA THR A 74 61.93 -34.54 20.63
C THR A 74 61.79 -33.79 19.28
N LEU A 75 62.73 -32.86 19.08
CA LEU A 75 62.99 -31.87 18.01
C LEU A 75 63.09 -32.41 16.56
N LEU A 76 62.68 -31.61 15.56
CA LEU A 76 63.56 -30.99 14.53
C LEU A 76 62.80 -30.43 13.29
N SER A 77 63.29 -29.27 12.82
CA SER A 77 63.35 -28.75 11.44
C SER A 77 62.08 -28.37 10.64
N SER A 78 61.99 -27.07 10.34
CA SER A 78 61.32 -26.42 9.20
C SER A 78 62.05 -26.72 7.86
N PRO A 79 61.37 -26.71 6.68
CA PRO A 79 61.19 -25.47 5.88
C PRO A 79 59.85 -25.44 5.05
N PRO A 80 59.70 -24.59 4.01
CA PRO A 80 59.00 -23.30 3.94
C PRO A 80 57.55 -23.36 3.35
N PRO A 81 56.77 -22.25 3.35
CA PRO A 81 55.39 -22.25 2.85
C PRO A 81 55.30 -22.09 1.32
N ALA A 82 54.41 -22.88 0.71
CA ALA A 82 54.06 -22.80 -0.71
C ALA A 82 52.93 -21.77 -0.96
N SER A 83 53.09 -21.10 -2.10
CA SER A 83 52.36 -19.94 -2.60
C SER A 83 50.92 -20.24 -3.06
N ALA A 84 50.02 -19.28 -2.81
CA ALA A 84 48.69 -19.22 -3.41
C ALA A 84 48.73 -18.70 -4.87
N PRO A 85 47.81 -19.10 -5.77
CA PRO A 85 47.68 -18.53 -7.11
C PRO A 85 46.95 -17.18 -7.09
N GLY A 86 47.47 -16.23 -7.87
CA GLY A 86 47.07 -14.82 -7.89
C GLY A 86 45.76 -14.49 -8.62
N GLY A 87 45.12 -13.41 -8.14
CA GLY A 87 44.09 -12.67 -8.86
C GLY A 87 44.68 -11.67 -9.88
N PRO A 88 43.84 -11.08 -10.74
CA PRO A 88 44.28 -10.19 -11.82
C PRO A 88 44.87 -8.86 -11.29
N PRO A 89 45.77 -8.21 -12.07
CA PRO A 89 46.48 -7.01 -11.63
C PRO A 89 45.57 -5.78 -11.49
N PRO A 90 45.89 -4.84 -10.59
CA PRO A 90 45.18 -3.57 -10.46
C PRO A 90 45.47 -2.64 -11.65
N PRO A 91 44.54 -1.74 -11.99
CA PRO A 91 44.71 -0.78 -13.08
C PRO A 91 45.80 0.28 -12.77
N PRO A 92 46.45 0.84 -13.80
CA PRO A 92 47.54 1.79 -13.66
C PRO A 92 47.10 3.15 -13.09
N PRO A 93 47.99 3.87 -12.37
CA PRO A 93 47.70 5.20 -11.84
C PRO A 93 47.63 6.26 -12.96
N PRO A 94 46.76 7.27 -12.81
CA PRO A 94 46.65 8.37 -13.77
C PRO A 94 47.88 9.31 -13.72
N PRO A 95 48.22 9.98 -14.83
CA PRO A 95 49.38 10.87 -14.93
C PRO A 95 49.18 12.18 -14.13
N PRO A 96 50.27 12.89 -13.76
CA PRO A 96 50.19 14.10 -12.95
C PRO A 96 49.65 15.25 -13.79
N GLY A 97 48.35 15.51 -13.67
CA GLY A 97 47.66 16.65 -14.24
C GLY A 97 47.48 17.76 -13.21
N ALA A 98 47.75 19.00 -13.63
CA ALA A 98 47.74 20.22 -12.83
C ALA A 98 46.53 20.34 -11.88
N GLY A 99 46.81 20.75 -10.64
CA GLY A 99 45.79 21.08 -9.66
C GLY A 99 44.89 22.23 -10.13
N PRO A 100 43.67 22.35 -9.57
CA PRO A 100 42.78 23.48 -9.86
C PRO A 100 43.46 24.80 -9.44
N PRO A 101 43.23 25.90 -10.16
CA PRO A 101 43.84 27.18 -9.84
C PRO A 101 43.38 27.67 -8.44
N PRO A 102 44.24 28.42 -7.72
CA PRO A 102 43.90 28.93 -6.39
C PRO A 102 42.71 29.90 -6.44
N PRO A 103 41.90 29.97 -5.38
CA PRO A 103 40.80 30.91 -5.30
C PRO A 103 41.30 32.36 -5.36
N PRO A 104 40.52 33.29 -5.95
CA PRO A 104 40.89 34.69 -6.05
C PRO A 104 40.98 35.34 -4.66
N PRO A 105 41.86 36.34 -4.48
CA PRO A 105 42.01 37.06 -3.22
C PRO A 105 40.73 37.83 -2.86
N PRO A 106 40.44 38.02 -1.55
CA PRO A 106 39.27 38.75 -1.10
C PRO A 106 39.35 40.24 -1.52
N PRO A 107 38.21 40.87 -1.87
CA PRO A 107 38.18 42.28 -2.21
C PRO A 107 38.59 43.16 -1.01
N PRO A 108 39.28 44.29 -1.23
CA PRO A 108 39.60 45.26 -0.19
C PRO A 108 38.33 45.81 0.48
N GLY A 109 38.41 46.04 1.78
CA GLY A 109 37.30 46.27 2.69
C GLY A 109 36.24 47.27 2.21
N ALA A 110 35.00 46.81 2.20
CA ALA A 110 33.84 47.68 2.35
C ALA A 110 33.60 47.86 3.85
N GLY A 111 33.65 49.12 4.31
CA GLY A 111 33.26 49.48 5.67
C GLY A 111 31.81 49.10 5.98
N PRO A 112 31.39 49.20 7.25
CA PRO A 112 30.03 48.84 7.66
C PRO A 112 28.98 49.63 6.88
N PRO A 113 27.82 49.02 6.54
CA PRO A 113 26.76 49.70 5.81
C PRO A 113 26.19 50.88 6.63
N PRO A 114 25.76 51.97 5.96
CA PRO A 114 25.18 53.11 6.66
C PRO A 114 23.86 52.73 7.36
N PRO A 115 23.52 53.39 8.47
CA PRO A 115 22.27 53.13 9.18
C PRO A 115 21.04 53.46 8.31
N PRO A 116 19.92 52.74 8.47
CA PRO A 116 18.71 52.97 7.70
C PRO A 116 18.11 54.36 8.04
N PRO A 117 17.52 55.05 7.04
CA PRO A 117 16.92 56.36 7.26
C PRO A 117 15.64 56.27 8.12
N PRO A 118 15.26 57.35 8.82
CA PRO A 118 14.06 57.38 9.65
C PRO A 118 12.79 57.19 8.81
N PRO A 119 11.73 56.57 9.35
CA PRO A 119 10.49 56.37 8.60
C PRO A 119 9.70 57.68 8.51
N GLY A 120 9.53 58.21 7.30
CA GLY A 120 8.53 59.25 7.02
C GLY A 120 8.98 60.28 6.00
N GLY A 121 8.44 60.19 4.78
CA GLY A 121 8.53 61.25 3.76
C GLY A 121 9.22 60.83 2.46
N GLY A 122 8.59 59.97 1.68
CA GLY A 122 8.97 59.82 0.26
C GLY A 122 8.42 60.99 -0.56
N PRO A 123 9.17 61.49 -1.58
CA PRO A 123 8.71 62.56 -2.46
C PRO A 123 7.57 62.05 -3.39
N PRO A 124 6.69 62.94 -3.89
CA PRO A 124 5.60 62.54 -4.78
C PRO A 124 6.14 62.07 -6.14
N PRO A 125 5.43 61.14 -6.83
CA PRO A 125 5.90 60.60 -8.10
C PRO A 125 5.80 61.62 -9.24
N PRO A 126 6.66 61.51 -10.28
CA PRO A 126 6.65 62.43 -11.42
C PRO A 126 5.41 62.20 -12.31
N PRO A 127 4.81 63.25 -12.90
CA PRO A 127 3.70 63.09 -13.83
C PRO A 127 4.19 62.51 -15.17
N GLY A 128 3.63 61.37 -15.61
CA GLY A 128 3.70 60.95 -17.03
C GLY A 128 4.25 59.56 -17.36
N ALA A 129 4.42 58.63 -16.41
CA ALA A 129 4.77 57.25 -16.77
C ALA A 129 3.53 56.45 -17.26
N PRO A 130 3.60 55.71 -18.39
CA PRO A 130 2.49 54.91 -18.88
C PRO A 130 2.15 53.80 -17.88
N ASN A 131 0.88 53.75 -17.46
CA ASN A 131 0.33 52.72 -16.60
C ASN A 131 0.36 51.38 -17.35
N THR A 132 1.39 50.56 -17.12
CA THR A 132 1.34 49.16 -17.52
C THR A 132 0.34 48.46 -16.61
N HIS A 133 -0.88 48.27 -17.14
CA HIS A 133 -1.95 47.51 -16.54
C HIS A 133 -1.49 46.07 -16.26
N SER A 134 -0.90 45.84 -15.09
CA SER A 134 -0.96 44.55 -14.42
C SER A 134 -2.22 44.58 -13.56
N GLY A 135 -3.29 43.97 -14.07
CA GLY A 135 -4.65 44.04 -13.55
C GLY A 135 -4.89 43.32 -12.23
N PHE A 136 -4.00 43.44 -11.24
CA PHE A 136 -4.27 42.97 -9.88
C PHE A 136 -4.95 44.07 -9.08
N LYS A 137 -6.26 43.92 -8.83
CA LYS A 137 -6.94 44.71 -7.79
C LYS A 137 -6.32 44.33 -6.45
N SER A 138 -5.75 45.29 -5.73
CA SER A 138 -5.29 45.07 -4.36
C SER A 138 -6.49 44.72 -3.48
N LYS A 139 -6.58 43.45 -3.05
CA LYS A 139 -7.66 43.00 -2.15
C LYS A 139 -7.52 43.70 -0.80
N LYS A 140 -8.61 44.27 -0.30
CA LYS A 140 -8.63 44.94 1.01
C LYS A 140 -8.80 43.89 2.11
N PRO A 141 -8.05 44.00 3.22
CA PRO A 141 -8.31 43.15 4.39
C PRO A 141 -9.74 43.34 4.92
N ILE A 142 -10.43 42.24 5.18
CA ILE A 142 -11.78 42.24 5.77
C ILE A 142 -11.66 42.46 7.26
N GLN A 143 -12.40 43.44 7.79
CA GLN A 143 -12.51 43.68 9.23
C GLN A 143 -13.62 42.79 9.79
N THR A 144 -13.31 42.04 10.85
CA THR A 144 -14.26 41.16 11.55
C THR A 144 -14.64 41.77 12.89
N LYS A 145 -15.87 41.54 13.36
CA LYS A 145 -16.39 42.04 14.64
C LYS A 145 -15.77 41.29 15.83
N TYR A 146 -15.53 39.98 15.67
CA TYR A 146 -14.89 39.15 16.68
C TYR A 146 -13.55 38.60 16.24
N ARG A 147 -12.67 38.30 17.19
CA ARG A 147 -11.41 37.60 16.89
C ARG A 147 -11.71 36.17 16.41
N MET A 148 -11.41 35.90 15.14
CA MET A 148 -11.60 34.60 14.50
C MET A 148 -10.39 33.66 14.69
N PRO A 149 -10.60 32.33 14.68
CA PRO A 149 -9.53 31.33 14.64
C PRO A 149 -8.67 31.52 13.40
N LEU A 150 -7.35 31.34 13.54
CA LEU A 150 -6.45 31.45 12.40
C LEU A 150 -6.57 30.18 11.54
N LEU A 151 -6.96 30.34 10.28
CA LEU A 151 -6.87 29.28 9.29
C LEU A 151 -5.44 29.20 8.77
N ASN A 152 -4.70 28.15 9.14
CA ASN A 152 -3.32 27.92 8.71
C ASN A 152 -3.26 27.37 7.25
N TRP A 153 -3.93 28.04 6.32
CA TRP A 153 -3.88 27.68 4.90
C TRP A 153 -2.58 28.16 4.24
N GLN A 154 -2.12 27.44 3.23
CA GLN A 154 -0.95 27.83 2.43
C GLN A 154 -1.41 28.71 1.28
N ALA A 155 -1.45 30.02 1.50
CA ALA A 155 -1.91 30.99 0.51
C ALA A 155 -0.89 31.14 -0.66
N LEU A 156 -1.40 31.22 -1.89
CA LEU A 156 -0.59 31.56 -3.06
C LEU A 156 -0.14 33.02 -2.99
N LYS A 157 1.13 33.29 -3.32
CA LYS A 157 1.61 34.66 -3.48
C LYS A 157 0.93 35.29 -4.70
N PRO A 158 0.71 36.62 -4.74
CA PRO A 158 0.01 37.27 -5.86
C PRO A 158 0.60 36.95 -7.25
N ASN A 159 1.92 36.80 -7.35
CA ASN A 159 2.62 36.43 -8.59
C ASN A 159 2.39 34.96 -9.04
N GLN A 160 1.89 34.09 -8.16
CA GLN A 160 1.56 32.69 -8.45
C GLN A 160 0.09 32.49 -8.87
N VAL A 161 -0.74 33.54 -8.77
CA VAL A 161 -2.19 33.45 -9.05
C VAL A 161 -2.49 33.56 -10.54
N SER A 162 -1.67 34.30 -11.30
CA SER A 162 -1.87 34.50 -12.75
C SER A 162 -1.85 33.17 -13.50
N GLY A 163 -2.87 32.91 -14.33
CA GLY A 163 -3.01 31.67 -15.10
C GLY A 163 -3.52 30.47 -14.30
N THR A 164 -3.91 30.66 -13.03
CA THR A 164 -4.60 29.64 -12.23
C THR A 164 -6.10 29.90 -12.19
N VAL A 165 -6.87 28.90 -11.76
CA VAL A 165 -8.33 29.05 -11.53
C VAL A 165 -8.66 30.22 -10.60
N PHE A 166 -7.77 30.56 -9.66
CA PHE A 166 -7.97 31.65 -8.70
C PHE A 166 -7.92 33.04 -9.33
N ASN A 167 -7.48 33.16 -10.58
CA ASN A 167 -7.48 34.41 -11.32
C ASN A 167 -8.90 34.85 -11.73
N ASP A 168 -9.82 33.88 -11.88
CA ASP A 168 -11.19 34.10 -12.35
C ASP A 168 -12.23 34.08 -11.20
N LEU A 169 -11.79 33.94 -9.95
CA LEU A 169 -12.66 33.89 -8.78
C LEU A 169 -12.83 35.28 -8.13
N ASP A 170 -14.08 35.63 -7.83
CA ASP A 170 -14.44 36.84 -7.09
C ASP A 170 -15.06 36.47 -5.74
N ASP A 171 -14.34 36.76 -4.67
CA ASP A 171 -14.78 36.54 -3.29
C ASP A 171 -15.72 37.64 -2.78
N GLU A 172 -15.70 38.86 -3.35
CA GLU A 172 -16.56 39.96 -2.91
C GLU A 172 -18.05 39.65 -3.17
N GLN A 173 -18.36 39.02 -4.30
CA GLN A 173 -19.72 38.57 -4.60
C GLN A 173 -20.21 37.53 -3.58
N VAL A 174 -19.39 36.52 -3.31
CA VAL A 174 -19.74 35.44 -2.37
C VAL A 174 -19.86 35.97 -0.93
N LEU A 175 -19.01 36.92 -0.54
CA LEU A 175 -19.09 37.59 0.77
C LEU A 175 -20.38 38.39 0.95
N GLY A 176 -20.95 38.94 -0.13
CA GLY A 176 -22.23 39.65 -0.10
C GLY A 176 -23.45 38.72 0.00
N GLU A 177 -23.34 37.48 -0.48
CA GLU A 177 -24.40 36.47 -0.41
C GLU A 177 -24.43 35.71 0.93
N LEU A 178 -23.29 35.60 1.60
CA LEU A 178 -23.13 34.81 2.82
C LEU A 178 -23.40 35.63 4.10
N ASN A 179 -24.09 35.03 5.07
CA ASN A 179 -24.30 35.63 6.38
C ASN A 179 -23.03 35.51 7.26
N MET A 180 -22.09 36.44 7.07
CA MET A 180 -20.83 36.47 7.83
C MET A 180 -21.02 36.81 9.30
N GLU A 181 -22.10 37.50 9.68
CA GLU A 181 -22.39 37.77 11.10
C GLU A 181 -22.73 36.48 11.87
N MET A 182 -23.54 35.60 11.27
CA MET A 182 -23.80 34.28 11.83
C MET A 182 -22.50 33.47 11.93
N PHE A 183 -21.67 33.47 10.88
CA PHE A 183 -20.39 32.76 10.88
C PHE A 183 -19.46 33.25 12.00
N GLU A 184 -19.32 34.56 12.16
CA GLU A 184 -18.48 35.15 13.21
C GLU A 184 -18.97 34.77 14.62
N GLU A 185 -20.28 34.75 14.86
CA GLU A 185 -20.85 34.37 16.16
C GLU A 185 -20.58 32.90 16.51
N HIS A 186 -20.62 32.00 15.53
CA HIS A 186 -20.39 30.56 15.73
C HIS A 186 -18.90 30.21 15.88
N PHE A 187 -18.02 30.94 15.20
CA PHE A 187 -16.60 30.58 15.13
C PHE A 187 -15.68 31.51 15.92
N LYS A 188 -16.19 32.53 16.63
CA LYS A 188 -15.34 33.41 17.47
C LYS A 188 -14.48 32.65 18.49
N THR A 189 -13.27 33.14 18.70
CA THR A 189 -12.37 32.58 19.73
C THR A 189 -12.84 32.97 21.14
N ARG A 190 -12.53 32.13 22.15
CA ARG A 190 -12.85 32.44 23.55
C ARG A 190 -12.09 33.65 24.12
N ALA A 191 -11.02 34.09 23.45
CA ALA A 191 -10.19 35.22 23.86
C ALA A 191 -10.60 36.49 23.08
N GLN A 192 -11.74 37.08 23.45
CA GLN A 192 -12.22 38.37 22.92
C GLN A 192 -11.68 39.60 23.67
N GLY A 193 -10.73 39.41 24.61
CA GLY A 193 -10.14 40.50 25.40
C GLY A 193 -8.94 41.16 24.72
N ASN A 194 -8.68 42.42 25.09
CA ASN A 194 -7.52 43.19 24.64
C ASN A 194 -6.21 42.42 24.89
N SER A 195 -5.36 42.32 23.87
CA SER A 195 -4.08 41.58 23.88
C SER A 195 -3.05 42.03 24.94
N ALA A 196 -3.33 43.11 25.68
CA ALA A 196 -2.42 43.68 26.68
C ALA A 196 -2.37 42.90 28.00
N ASP A 197 -3.43 42.19 28.42
CA ASP A 197 -3.51 41.63 29.78
C ASP A 197 -2.91 40.22 29.95
N LEU A 198 -2.56 39.55 28.85
CA LEU A 198 -1.86 38.25 28.89
C LEU A 198 -0.36 38.39 29.23
N SER A 199 0.18 39.62 29.19
CA SER A 199 1.58 39.91 29.51
C SER A 199 1.87 39.92 31.02
N LYS A 200 0.85 40.11 31.87
CA LYS A 200 1.02 40.24 33.33
C LYS A 200 1.03 38.90 34.08
N VAL A 201 0.52 37.83 33.47
CA VAL A 201 0.49 36.48 34.08
C VAL A 201 1.88 35.81 34.07
N LYS A 202 2.80 36.25 33.20
CA LYS A 202 4.16 35.68 33.11
C LYS A 202 5.15 36.16 34.19
N LYS A 203 4.80 37.10 35.07
CA LYS A 203 5.75 37.71 36.03
C LYS A 203 5.65 37.22 37.48
N LYS A 204 4.81 36.24 37.79
CA LYS A 204 4.71 35.66 39.14
C LYS A 204 4.74 34.13 39.05
N ILE A 205 5.94 33.58 38.88
CA ILE A 205 6.45 32.27 39.38
C ILE A 205 7.90 32.20 38.84
N SER A 206 8.81 32.82 39.57
CA SER A 206 10.25 32.55 39.48
C SER A 206 10.74 32.48 40.92
N GLN A 207 10.39 31.39 41.59
CA GLN A 207 11.19 30.95 42.72
C GLN A 207 12.33 30.12 42.12
N LYS A 208 13.55 30.64 42.24
CA LYS A 208 14.78 30.02 41.77
C LYS A 208 14.94 28.64 42.42
N ALA A 209 14.60 27.60 41.68
CA ALA A 209 15.26 26.31 41.84
C ALA A 209 16.74 26.48 41.45
N PRO A 210 17.69 25.68 41.98
CA PRO A 210 19.08 25.73 41.55
C PRO A 210 19.12 25.57 40.03
N THR A 211 19.74 26.51 39.34
CA THR A 211 19.95 26.44 37.89
C THR A 211 20.90 25.28 37.61
N LYS A 212 20.34 24.09 37.35
CA LYS A 212 21.10 22.96 36.81
C LYS A 212 21.83 23.43 35.55
N THR A 213 23.12 23.14 35.45
CA THR A 213 23.99 23.47 34.32
C THR A 213 23.64 22.56 33.15
N SER A 214 23.30 23.14 31.99
CA SER A 214 23.03 22.40 30.75
C SER A 214 24.26 22.42 29.84
N LEU A 215 24.72 21.27 29.38
CA LEU A 215 25.90 21.17 28.49
C LEU A 215 25.53 20.82 27.06
N ILE A 216 24.44 20.07 26.86
CA ILE A 216 23.87 19.82 25.53
C ILE A 216 22.96 20.96 25.07
N ASP A 217 22.70 21.02 23.76
CA ASP A 217 21.81 22.01 23.16
C ASP A 217 20.40 21.99 23.78
N ALA A 218 19.83 23.17 24.03
CA ALA A 218 18.56 23.32 24.73
C ALA A 218 17.37 22.69 23.98
N ASN A 219 17.37 22.70 22.64
CA ASN A 219 16.31 22.04 21.87
C ASN A 219 16.48 20.52 21.91
N LYS A 220 17.71 20.02 21.83
CA LYS A 220 18.01 18.60 21.97
C LYS A 220 17.63 18.08 23.37
N ALA A 221 17.98 18.79 24.43
CA ALA A 221 17.59 18.48 25.81
C ALA A 221 16.05 18.42 25.94
N LYS A 222 15.33 19.43 25.43
CA LYS A 222 13.87 19.44 25.46
C LYS A 222 13.25 18.25 24.71
N ASN A 223 13.76 17.93 23.51
CA ASN A 223 13.26 16.81 22.72
C ASN A 223 13.56 15.47 23.39
N LEU A 224 14.72 15.36 24.04
CA LEU A 224 15.10 14.19 24.83
C LEU A 224 14.16 14.01 26.03
N ALA A 225 13.89 15.07 26.79
CA ALA A 225 12.97 15.03 27.93
C ALA A 225 11.58 14.52 27.52
N ILE A 226 11.06 14.99 26.37
CA ILE A 226 9.79 14.51 25.81
C ILE A 226 9.88 13.02 25.46
N THR A 227 10.98 12.58 24.86
CA THR A 227 11.21 11.20 24.43
C THR A 227 11.30 10.26 25.63
N LEU A 228 12.08 10.62 26.65
CA LEU A 228 12.20 9.86 27.90
C LEU A 228 10.86 9.77 28.63
N ARG A 229 10.07 10.86 28.65
CA ARG A 229 8.72 10.84 29.22
C ARG A 229 7.78 9.90 28.46
N LYS A 230 7.90 9.80 27.13
CA LYS A 230 7.14 8.85 26.31
C LYS A 230 7.53 7.40 26.62
N GLY A 231 8.82 7.15 26.86
CA GLY A 231 9.34 5.82 27.20
C GLY A 231 8.89 5.33 28.58
N GLY A 232 8.67 6.24 29.54
CA GLY A 232 8.17 5.89 30.88
C GLY A 232 9.13 5.05 31.73
N MET A 233 10.37 4.88 31.28
CA MET A 233 11.42 4.12 31.94
C MET A 233 12.41 5.05 32.63
N SER A 234 13.07 4.56 33.69
CA SER A 234 14.17 5.32 34.29
C SER A 234 15.37 5.36 33.34
N PRO A 235 16.13 6.47 33.32
CA PRO A 235 17.40 6.60 32.58
C PRO A 235 18.33 5.38 32.71
N SER A 236 18.49 4.86 33.93
CA SER A 236 19.30 3.68 34.21
C SER A 236 18.71 2.39 33.63
N ALA A 237 17.38 2.19 33.75
CA ALA A 237 16.72 1.02 33.18
C ALA A 237 16.85 0.97 31.66
N ILE A 238 16.78 2.13 30.98
CA ILE A 238 17.00 2.22 29.52
C ILE A 238 18.40 1.75 29.16
N CYS A 239 19.43 2.27 29.85
CA CYS A 239 20.82 1.89 29.59
C CYS A 239 21.04 0.38 29.80
N THR A 240 20.56 -0.16 30.93
CA THR A 240 20.66 -1.59 31.22
C THR A 240 19.90 -2.45 30.22
N ALA A 241 18.73 -2.02 29.76
CA ALA A 241 17.95 -2.74 28.75
C ALA A 241 18.70 -2.81 27.40
N ILE A 242 19.39 -1.72 27.01
CA ILE A 242 20.22 -1.70 25.79
C ILE A 242 21.45 -2.60 25.94
N GLU A 243 22.12 -2.56 27.10
CA GLU A 243 23.29 -3.41 27.39
C GLU A 243 22.96 -4.90 27.37
N LYS A 244 21.76 -5.26 27.86
CA LYS A 244 21.30 -6.65 27.95
C LYS A 244 20.51 -7.15 26.74
N TYR A 245 20.34 -6.32 25.70
CA TYR A 245 19.49 -6.62 24.54
C TYR A 245 18.04 -6.99 24.92
N ASP A 246 17.44 -6.28 25.88
CA ASP A 246 16.07 -6.56 26.32
C ASP A 246 15.02 -5.99 25.35
N GLN A 247 14.57 -6.85 24.45
CA GLN A 247 13.54 -6.55 23.45
C GLN A 247 12.13 -6.37 24.04
N LYS A 248 11.86 -6.86 25.26
CA LYS A 248 10.53 -6.74 25.88
C LYS A 248 10.32 -5.39 26.53
N SER A 249 11.38 -4.85 27.14
CA SER A 249 11.33 -3.55 27.82
C SER A 249 11.42 -2.37 26.84
N LEU A 250 12.08 -2.54 25.70
CA LEU A 250 12.29 -1.49 24.71
C LEU A 250 11.45 -1.74 23.46
N SER A 251 10.44 -0.90 23.22
CA SER A 251 9.68 -0.93 21.97
C SER A 251 10.50 -0.41 20.79
N ILE A 252 10.19 -0.89 19.59
CA ILE A 252 10.87 -0.52 18.35
C ILE A 252 10.75 0.99 18.09
N ASP A 253 9.55 1.55 18.20
CA ASP A 253 9.30 2.99 18.08
C ASP A 253 10.15 3.81 19.08
N PHE A 254 10.39 3.28 20.27
CA PHE A 254 11.20 3.96 21.28
C PHE A 254 12.69 3.88 20.95
N LEU A 255 13.18 2.74 20.45
CA LEU A 255 14.55 2.57 19.97
C LEU A 255 14.87 3.49 18.79
N GLU A 256 13.96 3.63 17.82
CA GLU A 256 14.10 4.56 16.69
C GLU A 256 14.19 6.02 17.16
N LEU A 257 13.39 6.40 18.15
CA LEU A 257 13.48 7.73 18.76
C LEU A 257 14.82 7.93 19.49
N LEU A 258 15.28 6.92 20.24
CA LEU A 258 16.55 6.98 20.96
C LEU A 258 17.78 7.05 20.04
N GLU A 259 17.70 6.49 18.83
CA GLU A 259 18.80 6.54 17.84
C GLU A 259 19.19 7.99 17.51
N HIS A 260 18.22 8.91 17.47
CA HIS A 260 18.46 10.34 17.21
C HIS A 260 19.18 11.06 18.37
N PHE A 261 19.20 10.47 19.56
CA PHE A 261 19.85 11.04 20.74
C PHE A 261 21.21 10.42 21.04
N ILE A 262 21.75 9.56 20.17
CA ILE A 262 23.12 9.08 20.28
C ILE A 262 24.06 10.30 20.31
N PRO A 263 24.87 10.48 21.38
CA PRO A 263 25.74 11.64 21.50
C PRO A 263 26.79 11.64 20.39
N SER A 264 27.08 12.84 19.88
CA SER A 264 28.23 13.07 19.04
C SER A 264 29.54 13.01 19.84
N ASP A 265 30.66 12.77 19.17
CA ASP A 265 31.98 12.75 19.81
C ASP A 265 32.30 14.06 20.54
N PHE A 266 31.78 15.19 20.04
CA PHE A 266 31.94 16.50 20.67
C PHE A 266 31.16 16.60 22.00
N GLU A 267 29.87 16.23 21.98
CA GLU A 267 29.03 16.22 23.18
C GLU A 267 29.58 15.25 24.23
N MET A 268 30.04 14.07 23.79
CA MET A 268 30.63 13.09 24.69
C MET A 268 31.92 13.62 25.33
N LYS A 269 32.81 14.28 24.58
CA LYS A 269 34.02 14.92 25.12
C LYS A 269 33.68 15.99 26.15
N LEU A 270 32.68 16.83 25.86
CA LEU A 270 32.27 17.90 26.77
C LEU A 270 31.78 17.33 28.11
N LEU A 271 30.91 16.33 28.07
CA LEU A 271 30.35 15.69 29.26
C LEU A 271 31.41 14.89 30.05
N VAL A 272 32.30 14.17 29.37
CA VAL A 272 33.40 13.43 30.02
C VAL A 272 34.42 14.37 30.64
N ASN A 273 34.73 15.51 30.02
CA ASN A 273 35.64 16.50 30.61
C ASN A 273 35.03 17.14 31.85
N TYR A 274 33.73 17.45 31.83
CA TYR A 274 33.01 17.94 33.01
C TYR A 274 33.09 16.95 34.19
N GLU A 275 32.95 15.65 33.93
CA GLU A 275 33.13 14.59 34.94
C GLU A 275 34.59 14.50 35.43
N LYS A 276 35.57 14.57 34.52
CA LYS A 276 37.02 14.52 34.85
C LYS A 276 37.49 15.72 35.67
N ASP A 277 36.89 16.89 35.47
CA ASP A 277 37.16 18.10 36.25
C ASP A 277 36.67 18.01 37.71
N GLY A 278 36.07 16.88 38.12
CA GLY A 278 35.61 16.63 39.48
C GLY A 278 34.36 17.45 39.86
N ARG A 279 33.63 17.96 38.87
CA ARG A 279 32.42 18.77 39.10
C ARG A 279 31.26 17.85 39.50
N PRO A 280 30.37 18.29 40.43
CA PRO A 280 29.25 17.46 40.86
C PRO A 280 28.30 17.13 39.71
N LEU A 281 28.07 15.85 39.45
CA LEU A 281 27.14 15.40 38.38
C LEU A 281 25.69 15.76 38.71
N GLU A 282 25.37 16.05 39.97
CA GLU A 282 24.08 16.52 40.47
C GLU A 282 23.75 17.93 39.96
N GLU A 283 24.77 18.74 39.63
CA GLU A 283 24.59 20.08 39.06
C GLU A 283 24.14 20.04 37.60
N LEU A 284 24.31 18.92 36.89
CA LEU A 284 23.86 18.79 35.50
C LEU A 284 22.33 18.70 35.37
N THR A 285 21.80 18.93 34.17
CA THR A 285 20.40 18.60 33.87
C THR A 285 20.17 17.08 33.91
N ASP A 286 18.92 16.66 34.07
CA ASP A 286 18.59 15.23 34.06
C ASP A 286 18.88 14.61 32.68
N GLU A 287 18.73 15.42 31.63
CA GLU A 287 19.02 15.09 30.25
C GLU A 287 20.52 14.91 29.99
N ASP A 288 21.37 15.82 30.49
CA ASP A 288 22.83 15.69 30.38
C ASP A 288 23.35 14.43 31.10
N ARG A 289 22.82 14.15 32.31
CA ARG A 289 23.14 12.92 33.05
C ARG A 289 22.75 11.67 32.27
N PHE A 290 21.59 11.70 31.61
CA PHE A 290 21.18 10.61 30.74
C PHE A 290 22.11 10.47 29.54
N ILE A 291 22.42 11.55 28.80
CA ILE A 291 23.31 11.49 27.63
C ILE A 291 24.71 10.98 28.01
N LEU A 292 25.25 11.40 29.16
CA LEU A 292 26.53 10.91 29.66
C LEU A 292 26.48 9.40 29.93
N SER A 293 25.44 8.92 30.62
CA SER A 293 25.28 7.49 30.94
C SER A 293 25.02 6.67 29.66
N PHE A 294 24.19 7.19 28.77
CA PHE A 294 23.83 6.59 27.49
C PHE A 294 25.05 6.48 26.57
N GLY A 295 25.86 7.54 26.45
CA GLY A 295 27.08 7.57 25.64
C GLY A 295 28.22 6.69 26.17
N LYS A 296 28.22 6.35 27.47
CA LYS A 296 29.19 5.41 28.06
C LYS A 296 28.95 3.95 27.64
N ILE A 297 27.77 3.63 27.09
CA ILE A 297 27.45 2.29 26.60
C ILE A 297 28.38 1.93 25.44
N SER A 298 29.10 0.82 25.58
CA SER A 298 29.99 0.33 24.54
C SER A 298 29.21 0.01 23.27
N ARG A 299 29.69 0.53 22.12
CA ARG A 299 29.08 0.28 20.80
C ARG A 299 27.58 0.61 20.75
N LEU A 300 27.17 1.68 21.44
CA LEU A 300 25.78 2.11 21.58
C LEU A 300 24.98 2.07 20.27
N ARG A 301 25.53 2.66 19.20
CA ARG A 301 24.87 2.70 17.89
C ARG A 301 24.60 1.29 17.34
N GLN A 302 25.58 0.40 17.44
CA GLN A 302 25.46 -0.98 16.98
C GLN A 302 24.43 -1.75 17.82
N ARG A 303 24.43 -1.56 19.15
CA ARG A 303 23.45 -2.17 20.05
C ARG A 303 22.02 -1.77 19.72
N ILE A 304 21.76 -0.46 19.54
CA ILE A 304 20.44 0.06 19.16
C ILE A 304 20.02 -0.50 17.80
N ASN A 305 20.89 -0.44 16.79
CA ASN A 305 20.56 -0.95 15.46
C ASN A 305 20.27 -2.46 15.46
N THR A 306 21.01 -3.22 16.27
CA THR A 306 20.81 -4.67 16.44
C THR A 306 19.48 -4.94 17.13
N LEU A 307 19.16 -4.23 18.21
CA LEU A 307 17.87 -4.32 18.91
C LEU A 307 16.69 -3.98 17.99
N THR A 308 16.78 -2.89 17.23
CA THR A 308 15.77 -2.50 16.25
C THR A 308 15.57 -3.58 15.19
N PHE A 309 16.67 -4.16 14.68
CA PHE A 309 16.60 -5.26 13.72
C PHE A 309 15.93 -6.51 14.31
N MET A 310 16.34 -6.94 15.51
CA MET A 310 15.74 -8.09 16.20
C MET A 310 14.25 -7.87 16.47
N GLY A 311 13.88 -6.64 16.81
CA GLY A 311 12.49 -6.15 16.89
C GLY A 311 11.69 -6.39 15.63
N ASN A 312 12.23 -5.94 14.50
CA ASN A 312 11.53 -5.90 13.21
C ASN A 312 11.57 -7.22 12.44
N PHE A 313 12.51 -8.13 12.74
CA PHE A 313 12.71 -9.36 11.99
C PHE A 313 11.45 -10.25 11.91
N PRO A 314 10.76 -10.60 13.01
CA PRO A 314 9.62 -11.52 12.96
C PRO A 314 8.46 -10.98 12.11
N GLU A 315 8.14 -9.69 12.25
CA GLU A 315 7.08 -9.05 11.46
C GLU A 315 7.47 -8.92 9.99
N SER A 316 8.75 -8.70 9.70
CA SER A 316 9.27 -8.69 8.33
C SER A 316 9.10 -10.05 7.66
N VAL A 317 9.51 -11.14 8.32
CA VAL A 317 9.33 -12.51 7.80
C VAL A 317 7.85 -12.83 7.59
N LYS A 318 7.00 -12.53 8.58
CA LYS A 318 5.55 -12.75 8.54
C LYS A 318 4.87 -11.98 7.39
N ARG A 319 5.39 -10.81 7.03
CA ARG A 319 4.92 -10.00 5.90
C ARG A 319 5.42 -10.52 4.54
N LEU A 320 6.67 -10.96 4.45
CA LEU A 320 7.31 -11.34 3.19
C LEU A 320 6.93 -12.75 2.74
N GLN A 321 6.87 -13.71 3.67
CA GLN A 321 6.62 -15.12 3.37
C GLN A 321 5.32 -15.35 2.58
N PRO A 322 4.15 -14.79 2.94
CA PRO A 322 2.91 -15.02 2.20
C PRO A 322 2.94 -14.43 0.78
N GLN A 323 3.71 -13.35 0.58
CA GLN A 323 3.84 -12.72 -0.73
C GLN A 323 4.68 -13.59 -1.67
N LEU A 324 5.81 -14.14 -1.18
CA LEU A 324 6.61 -15.13 -1.92
C LEU A 324 5.76 -16.35 -2.28
N ASN A 325 5.06 -16.93 -1.30
CA ASN A 325 4.21 -18.10 -1.50
C ASN A 325 3.10 -17.84 -2.54
N SER A 326 2.55 -16.62 -2.57
CA SER A 326 1.54 -16.23 -3.57
C SER A 326 2.12 -16.21 -4.98
N VAL A 327 3.31 -15.63 -5.17
CA VAL A 327 4.00 -15.60 -6.48
C VAL A 327 4.40 -17.00 -6.93
N ILE A 328 4.96 -17.81 -6.03
CA ILE A 328 5.33 -19.21 -6.30
C ILE A 328 4.11 -20.01 -6.75
N SER A 329 3.04 -19.97 -5.94
CA SER A 329 1.82 -20.75 -6.19
C SER A 329 1.10 -20.30 -7.46
N ALA A 330 1.00 -18.99 -7.70
CA ALA A 330 0.40 -18.46 -8.93
C ALA A 330 1.21 -18.84 -10.17
N SER A 331 2.54 -18.68 -10.11
CA SER A 331 3.42 -19.01 -11.24
C SER A 331 3.36 -20.49 -11.60
N MET A 332 3.48 -21.37 -10.60
CA MET A 332 3.45 -22.82 -10.82
C MET A 332 2.07 -23.27 -11.30
N SER A 333 0.99 -22.81 -10.66
CA SER A 333 -0.37 -23.24 -11.00
C SER A 333 -0.82 -22.82 -12.40
N ILE A 334 -0.47 -21.60 -12.83
CA ILE A 334 -0.71 -21.13 -14.20
C ILE A 334 0.10 -21.98 -15.20
N LYS A 335 1.38 -22.23 -14.92
CA LYS A 335 2.27 -22.97 -15.82
C LYS A 335 1.87 -24.44 -15.95
N SER A 336 1.39 -25.08 -14.88
CA SER A 336 1.04 -26.50 -14.86
C SER A 336 -0.40 -26.80 -15.29
N SER A 337 -1.28 -25.80 -15.40
CA SER A 337 -2.69 -26.04 -15.76
C SER A 337 -2.82 -26.51 -17.22
N THR A 338 -3.13 -27.80 -17.39
CA THR A 338 -3.42 -28.40 -18.69
C THR A 338 -4.74 -27.88 -19.27
N LYS A 339 -5.71 -27.57 -18.40
CA LYS A 339 -6.99 -26.99 -18.81
C LYS A 339 -6.80 -25.59 -19.40
N LEU A 340 -6.02 -24.73 -18.75
CA LEU A 340 -5.68 -23.40 -19.30
C LEU A 340 -4.99 -23.53 -20.66
N LYS A 341 -4.03 -24.45 -20.81
CA LYS A 341 -3.39 -24.72 -22.10
C LYS A 341 -4.40 -25.10 -23.18
N LYS A 342 -5.38 -25.96 -22.88
CA LYS A 342 -6.45 -26.30 -23.83
C LYS A 342 -7.39 -25.13 -24.14
N ILE A 343 -7.71 -24.29 -23.16
CA ILE A 343 -8.47 -23.05 -23.41
C ILE A 343 -7.73 -22.15 -24.40
N LEU A 344 -6.42 -21.96 -24.23
CA LEU A 344 -5.61 -21.14 -25.13
C LEU A 344 -5.47 -21.76 -26.53
N GLU A 345 -5.44 -23.08 -26.64
CA GLU A 345 -5.49 -23.79 -27.93
C GLU A 345 -6.81 -23.55 -28.66
N ILE A 346 -7.93 -23.56 -27.95
CA ILE A 346 -9.24 -23.21 -28.52
C ILE A 346 -9.23 -21.75 -29.00
N VAL A 347 -8.70 -20.82 -28.19
CA VAL A 347 -8.53 -19.40 -28.59
C VAL A 347 -7.68 -19.27 -29.85
N LEU A 348 -6.57 -19.99 -29.94
CA LEU A 348 -5.71 -20.00 -31.12
C LEU A 348 -6.45 -20.52 -32.36
N ALA A 349 -7.23 -21.60 -32.23
CA ALA A 349 -8.00 -22.18 -33.33
C ALA A 349 -9.04 -21.19 -33.88
N PHE A 350 -9.83 -20.55 -33.02
CA PHE A 350 -10.78 -19.52 -33.44
C PHE A 350 -10.08 -18.29 -34.05
N GLY A 351 -9.01 -17.82 -33.41
CA GLY A 351 -8.21 -16.71 -33.91
C GLY A 351 -7.65 -16.97 -35.31
N ASN A 352 -7.12 -18.18 -35.54
CA ASN A 352 -6.65 -18.61 -36.86
C ASN A 352 -7.79 -18.71 -37.87
N TYR A 353 -8.91 -19.33 -37.50
CA TYR A 353 -10.06 -19.44 -38.40
C TYR A 353 -10.55 -18.06 -38.87
N MET A 354 -10.62 -17.08 -37.96
CA MET A 354 -11.07 -15.72 -38.26
C MET A 354 -10.05 -14.91 -39.09
N ASN A 355 -8.74 -15.14 -38.90
CA ASN A 355 -7.70 -14.28 -39.48
C ASN A 355 -6.96 -14.89 -40.68
N SER A 356 -7.12 -16.18 -40.96
CA SER A 356 -6.32 -16.91 -41.96
C SER A 356 -6.30 -16.25 -43.34
N SER A 357 -7.46 -15.74 -43.81
CA SER A 357 -7.58 -15.15 -45.15
C SER A 357 -6.89 -13.79 -45.31
N LYS A 358 -6.64 -13.05 -44.23
CA LYS A 358 -6.06 -11.69 -44.28
C LYS A 358 -4.67 -11.59 -43.68
N ARG A 359 -4.38 -12.38 -42.65
CA ARG A 359 -3.14 -12.29 -41.85
C ARG A 359 -2.37 -13.61 -41.79
N GLY A 360 -2.87 -14.67 -42.43
CA GLY A 360 -2.28 -16.01 -42.37
C GLY A 360 -2.56 -16.72 -41.04
N ALA A 361 -1.91 -17.87 -40.87
CA ALA A 361 -2.02 -18.69 -39.66
C ALA A 361 -0.93 -18.32 -38.64
N ALA A 362 -1.30 -18.26 -37.38
CA ALA A 362 -0.41 -18.04 -36.24
C ALA A 362 -0.20 -19.34 -35.46
N TYR A 363 0.99 -19.47 -34.85
CA TYR A 363 1.34 -20.59 -33.97
C TYR A 363 1.14 -20.27 -32.48
N GLY A 364 0.85 -19.01 -32.16
CA GLY A 364 0.64 -18.49 -30.81
C GLY A 364 0.26 -17.01 -30.86
N PHE A 365 -0.08 -16.44 -29.71
CA PHE A 365 -0.47 -15.04 -29.57
C PHE A 365 0.06 -14.47 -28.25
N ARG A 366 0.18 -13.13 -28.18
CA ARG A 366 0.56 -12.42 -26.95
C ARG A 366 -0.58 -12.44 -25.94
N LEU A 367 -0.29 -12.54 -24.64
CA LEU A 367 -1.33 -12.67 -23.60
C LEU A 367 -2.34 -11.51 -23.61
N GLN A 368 -1.90 -10.32 -24.00
CA GLN A 368 -2.78 -9.15 -24.16
C GLN A 368 -3.95 -9.40 -25.12
N SER A 369 -3.83 -10.33 -26.08
CA SER A 369 -4.91 -10.67 -27.01
C SER A 369 -6.14 -11.29 -26.32
N LEU A 370 -6.02 -11.78 -25.08
CA LEU A 370 -7.16 -12.28 -24.31
C LEU A 370 -8.21 -11.18 -24.04
N ASP A 371 -7.78 -9.92 -23.93
CA ASP A 371 -8.68 -8.79 -23.73
C ASP A 371 -9.59 -8.56 -24.95
N LEU A 372 -9.09 -8.85 -26.16
CA LEU A 372 -9.82 -8.68 -27.42
C LEU A 372 -11.02 -9.63 -27.56
N LEU A 373 -11.04 -10.73 -26.79
CA LEU A 373 -12.16 -11.69 -26.79
C LEU A 373 -13.44 -11.07 -26.20
N LEU A 374 -13.30 -10.07 -25.33
CA LEU A 374 -14.42 -9.32 -24.77
C LEU A 374 -14.92 -8.26 -25.75
N GLU A 375 -14.02 -7.69 -26.55
CA GLU A 375 -14.33 -6.60 -27.48
C GLU A 375 -14.97 -7.10 -28.77
N THR A 376 -14.57 -8.28 -29.23
CA THR A 376 -15.06 -8.87 -30.48
C THR A 376 -16.50 -9.34 -30.29
N LYS A 377 -17.45 -8.72 -30.98
CA LYS A 377 -18.88 -9.05 -30.90
C LYS A 377 -19.38 -9.79 -32.13
N SER A 378 -20.47 -10.54 -31.97
CA SER A 378 -21.24 -11.10 -33.07
C SER A 378 -21.86 -10.00 -33.95
N THR A 379 -22.25 -10.34 -35.17
CA THR A 379 -22.84 -9.40 -36.15
C THR A 379 -24.08 -8.69 -35.62
N ASP A 380 -24.93 -9.41 -34.88
CA ASP A 380 -26.14 -8.92 -34.22
C ASP A 380 -25.85 -8.23 -32.87
N ARG A 381 -24.59 -8.16 -32.45
CA ARG A 381 -24.11 -7.61 -31.17
C ARG A 381 -24.75 -8.26 -29.93
N SER A 382 -25.35 -9.44 -30.07
CA SER A 382 -26.04 -10.14 -28.98
C SER A 382 -25.09 -10.84 -28.00
N GLN A 383 -23.87 -11.17 -28.44
CA GLN A 383 -22.87 -11.83 -27.61
C GLN A 383 -21.44 -11.45 -28.03
N THR A 384 -20.48 -11.65 -27.14
CA THR A 384 -19.04 -11.51 -27.45
C THR A 384 -18.44 -12.84 -27.92
N LEU A 385 -17.25 -12.80 -28.51
CA LEU A 385 -16.51 -13.99 -28.87
C LEU A 385 -16.24 -14.86 -27.63
N LEU A 386 -15.91 -14.25 -26.49
CA LEU A 386 -15.77 -14.99 -25.23
C LEU A 386 -17.03 -15.75 -24.82
N HIS A 387 -18.22 -15.16 -24.96
CA HIS A 387 -19.50 -15.84 -24.69
C HIS A 387 -19.72 -17.04 -25.61
N PHE A 388 -19.47 -16.84 -26.90
CA PHE A 388 -19.59 -17.91 -27.89
C PHE A 388 -18.65 -19.08 -27.57
N MET A 389 -17.36 -18.78 -27.32
CA MET A 389 -16.36 -19.80 -26.98
C MET A 389 -16.70 -20.50 -25.67
N THR A 390 -17.18 -19.77 -24.66
CA THR A 390 -17.61 -20.34 -23.38
C THR A 390 -18.78 -21.32 -23.56
N SER A 391 -19.73 -21.01 -24.44
CA SER A 391 -20.84 -21.90 -24.78
C SER A 391 -20.35 -23.19 -25.44
N ILE A 392 -19.42 -23.08 -26.39
CA ILE A 392 -18.80 -24.23 -27.05
C ILE A 392 -18.00 -25.08 -26.05
N ILE A 393 -17.28 -24.45 -25.11
CA ILE A 393 -16.57 -25.16 -24.04
C ILE A 393 -17.55 -25.96 -23.19
N LEU A 394 -18.67 -25.37 -22.76
CA LEU A 394 -19.69 -26.09 -21.98
C LEU A 394 -20.32 -27.27 -22.74
N GLU A 395 -20.48 -27.15 -24.06
CA GLU A 395 -21.11 -28.20 -24.88
C GLU A 395 -20.14 -29.32 -25.27
N LYS A 396 -18.91 -28.97 -25.69
CA LYS A 396 -17.95 -29.91 -26.30
C LYS A 396 -16.82 -30.33 -25.35
N TYR A 397 -16.49 -29.53 -24.36
CA TYR A 397 -15.35 -29.73 -23.45
C TYR A 397 -15.72 -29.41 -21.98
N PRO A 398 -16.73 -30.09 -21.41
CA PRO A 398 -17.26 -29.77 -20.08
C PRO A 398 -16.20 -29.87 -18.97
N GLU A 399 -15.16 -30.69 -19.16
CA GLU A 399 -14.02 -30.82 -18.25
C GLU A 399 -13.17 -29.54 -18.13
N LEU A 400 -13.26 -28.63 -19.11
CA LEU A 400 -12.56 -27.35 -19.12
C LEU A 400 -13.38 -26.23 -18.44
N ALA A 401 -14.66 -26.44 -18.14
CA ALA A 401 -15.55 -25.41 -17.60
C ALA A 401 -15.05 -24.81 -16.27
N ASN A 402 -14.32 -25.59 -15.49
CA ASN A 402 -13.73 -25.18 -14.22
C ASN A 402 -12.21 -24.93 -14.30
N PHE A 403 -11.64 -24.64 -15.48
CA PHE A 403 -10.17 -24.42 -15.59
C PHE A 403 -9.65 -23.37 -14.60
N HIS A 404 -10.47 -22.36 -14.28
CA HIS A 404 -10.14 -21.29 -13.36
C HIS A 404 -9.89 -21.76 -11.91
N THR A 405 -10.30 -22.97 -11.52
CA THR A 405 -9.98 -23.53 -10.20
C THR A 405 -8.55 -24.01 -10.12
N ASP A 406 -7.90 -24.29 -11.25
CA ASP A 406 -6.49 -24.68 -11.28
C ASP A 406 -5.56 -23.49 -11.03
N LEU A 407 -6.05 -22.25 -11.18
CA LEU A 407 -5.28 -21.02 -11.08
C LEU A 407 -5.37 -20.46 -9.66
N HIS A 408 -4.31 -20.63 -8.88
CA HIS A 408 -4.31 -20.30 -7.46
C HIS A 408 -3.58 -18.99 -7.19
N PHE A 409 -4.05 -18.19 -6.23
CA PHE A 409 -3.38 -16.99 -5.72
C PHE A 409 -3.04 -15.89 -6.76
N VAL A 410 -3.62 -15.95 -7.97
CA VAL A 410 -3.36 -14.97 -9.04
C VAL A 410 -3.65 -13.54 -8.60
N ASP A 411 -4.78 -13.32 -7.91
CA ASP A 411 -5.15 -11.98 -7.41
C ASP A 411 -4.19 -11.46 -6.34
N LYS A 412 -3.65 -12.35 -5.50
CA LYS A 412 -2.68 -11.95 -4.47
C LYS A 412 -1.32 -11.67 -5.08
N ALA A 413 -0.86 -12.52 -6.00
CA ALA A 413 0.40 -12.36 -6.71
C ALA A 413 0.43 -11.09 -7.58
N ALA A 414 -0.73 -10.66 -8.09
CA ALA A 414 -0.88 -9.40 -8.81
C ALA A 414 -0.58 -8.15 -7.96
N LEU A 415 -0.70 -8.23 -6.64
CA LEU A 415 -0.43 -7.10 -5.73
C LEU A 415 1.02 -7.05 -5.26
N VAL A 416 1.83 -8.06 -5.60
CA VAL A 416 3.18 -8.23 -5.08
C VAL A 416 4.19 -7.46 -5.93
N SER A 417 5.05 -6.69 -5.27
CA SER A 417 6.28 -6.15 -5.86
C SER A 417 7.45 -7.09 -5.56
N LEU A 418 7.81 -7.92 -6.54
CA LEU A 418 8.90 -8.91 -6.37
C LEU A 418 10.25 -8.21 -6.11
N ASP A 419 10.55 -7.12 -6.81
CA ASP A 419 11.79 -6.36 -6.60
C ASP A 419 11.88 -5.76 -5.19
N GLY A 420 10.75 -5.27 -4.67
CA GLY A 420 10.64 -4.76 -3.30
C GLY A 420 10.91 -5.86 -2.27
N ILE A 421 10.34 -7.05 -2.46
CA ILE A 421 10.59 -8.21 -1.59
C ILE A 421 12.07 -8.58 -1.60
N LEU A 422 12.71 -8.64 -2.77
CA LEU A 422 14.12 -8.98 -2.87
C LEU A 422 15.01 -7.94 -2.19
N GLN A 423 14.63 -6.66 -2.20
CA GLN A 423 15.34 -5.62 -1.46
C GLN A 423 15.15 -5.74 0.06
N ASP A 424 13.95 -6.06 0.53
CA ASP A 424 13.67 -6.31 1.94
C ASP A 424 14.48 -7.51 2.45
N ILE A 425 14.53 -8.62 1.70
CA ILE A 425 15.30 -9.82 2.07
C ILE A 425 16.80 -9.51 2.16
N ARG A 426 17.36 -8.76 1.20
CA ARG A 426 18.76 -8.32 1.28
C ARG A 426 19.04 -7.45 2.51
N SER A 427 18.06 -6.66 2.93
CA SER A 427 18.15 -5.86 4.15
C SER A 427 18.13 -6.74 5.40
N LEU A 428 17.32 -7.81 5.41
CA LEU A 428 17.30 -8.81 6.46
C LEU A 428 18.61 -9.61 6.54
N GLU A 429 19.18 -10.01 5.39
CA GLU A 429 20.50 -10.64 5.29
C GLU A 429 21.59 -9.77 5.92
N ARG A 430 21.62 -8.49 5.54
CA ARG A 430 22.58 -7.53 6.11
C ARG A 430 22.37 -7.35 7.61
N GLY A 431 21.12 -7.22 8.07
CA GLY A 431 20.81 -7.07 9.50
C GLY A 431 21.23 -8.30 10.32
N MET A 432 21.01 -9.50 9.80
CA MET A 432 21.43 -10.75 10.45
C MET A 432 22.94 -10.87 10.51
N GLU A 433 23.64 -10.50 9.43
CA GLU A 433 25.11 -10.49 9.39
C GLU A 433 25.69 -9.49 10.40
N MET A 434 25.10 -8.30 10.53
CA MET A 434 25.49 -7.33 11.55
C MET A 434 25.25 -7.84 12.97
N THR A 435 24.15 -8.57 13.19
CA THR A 435 23.83 -9.20 14.48
C THR A 435 24.86 -10.28 14.83
N LYS A 436 25.25 -11.11 13.86
CA LYS A 436 26.32 -12.12 14.01
C LYS A 436 27.66 -11.47 14.36
N LYS A 437 28.03 -10.38 13.67
CA LYS A 437 29.25 -9.62 13.98
C LYS A 437 29.23 -9.02 15.38
N GLU A 438 28.09 -8.50 15.82
CA GLU A 438 27.96 -7.95 17.17
C GLU A 438 28.05 -9.05 18.23
N PHE A 439 27.49 -10.23 17.97
CA PHE A 439 27.67 -11.40 18.83
C PHE A 439 29.14 -11.81 18.97
N LEU A 440 29.91 -11.85 17.87
CA LEU A 440 31.35 -12.17 17.91
C LEU A 440 32.18 -11.18 18.73
N VAL A 441 31.76 -9.91 18.81
CA VAL A 441 32.46 -8.88 19.58
C VAL A 441 32.09 -8.94 21.06
N GLN A 442 30.88 -9.41 21.38
CA GLN A 442 30.37 -9.45 22.74
C GLN A 442 30.40 -10.82 23.42
N ASP A 443 30.81 -11.86 22.68
CA ASP A 443 31.06 -13.31 22.93
C ASP A 443 30.24 -14.09 23.99
N ASP A 444 29.40 -13.44 24.79
CA ASP A 444 28.70 -13.97 25.97
C ASP A 444 27.25 -13.47 26.09
N SER A 445 26.66 -12.87 25.04
CA SER A 445 25.24 -12.47 25.07
C SER A 445 24.32 -13.65 24.75
N PRO A 446 23.59 -14.24 25.72
CA PRO A 446 22.70 -15.37 25.47
C PRO A 446 21.52 -14.98 24.56
N VAL A 447 21.08 -13.73 24.64
CA VAL A 447 19.96 -13.21 23.85
C VAL A 447 20.31 -13.17 22.36
N LEU A 448 21.50 -12.66 22.01
CA LEU A 448 21.96 -12.64 20.62
C LEU A 448 22.17 -14.05 20.07
N LYS A 449 22.76 -14.95 20.87
CA LYS A 449 22.98 -16.34 20.49
C LYS A 449 21.68 -17.06 20.16
N GLU A 450 20.67 -16.94 21.04
CA GLU A 450 19.38 -17.58 20.86
C GLU A 450 18.61 -16.99 19.68
N PHE A 451 18.66 -15.66 19.51
CA PHE A 451 18.07 -14.99 18.36
C PHE A 451 18.70 -15.47 17.05
N ILE A 452 20.03 -15.47 16.93
CA ILE A 452 20.73 -15.92 15.72
C ILE A 452 20.39 -17.38 15.42
N LYS A 453 20.43 -18.26 16.43
CA LYS A 453 20.12 -19.68 16.27
C LYS A 453 18.69 -19.90 15.76
N THR A 454 17.71 -19.26 16.38
CA THR A 454 16.29 -19.43 16.03
C THR A 454 15.93 -18.84 14.67
N ASN A 455 16.51 -17.69 14.33
CA ASN A 455 16.08 -16.89 13.17
C ASN A 455 16.96 -17.09 11.92
N SER A 456 18.16 -17.65 12.04
CA SER A 456 19.02 -17.92 10.86
C SER A 456 18.38 -18.91 9.91
N GLU A 457 17.78 -19.99 10.42
CA GLU A 457 17.10 -20.99 9.58
C GLU A 457 15.87 -20.41 8.88
N GLN A 458 15.12 -19.54 9.56
CA GLN A 458 13.98 -18.84 8.96
C GLN A 458 14.42 -17.90 7.83
N LEU A 459 15.51 -17.17 8.03
CA LEU A 459 16.08 -16.31 7.00
C LEU A 459 16.58 -17.14 5.80
N ASP A 460 17.29 -18.25 6.05
CA ASP A 460 17.77 -19.14 4.99
C ASP A 460 16.61 -19.74 4.18
N SER A 461 15.52 -20.13 4.85
CA SER A 461 14.28 -20.56 4.19
C SER A 461 13.70 -19.43 3.33
N LEU A 462 13.59 -18.22 3.87
CA LEU A 462 13.05 -17.07 3.14
C LEU A 462 13.89 -16.72 1.91
N ILE A 463 15.23 -16.82 2.00
CA ILE A 463 16.13 -16.63 0.87
C ILE A 463 15.90 -17.70 -0.21
N LYS A 464 15.78 -18.97 0.19
CA LYS A 464 15.48 -20.06 -0.75
C LYS A 464 14.15 -19.84 -1.46
N ASP A 465 13.10 -19.52 -0.71
CA ASP A 465 11.77 -19.22 -1.26
C ASP A 465 11.81 -18.02 -2.19
N SER A 466 12.65 -17.00 -1.92
CA SER A 466 12.81 -15.86 -2.81
C SER A 466 13.44 -16.23 -4.16
N LYS A 467 14.42 -17.13 -4.16
CA LYS A 467 15.03 -17.67 -5.39
C LYS A 467 14.01 -18.51 -6.15
N THR A 468 13.31 -19.40 -5.47
CA THR A 468 12.23 -20.20 -6.07
C THR A 468 11.12 -19.33 -6.65
N ALA A 469 10.73 -18.24 -5.97
CA ALA A 469 9.74 -17.29 -6.48
C ALA A 469 10.23 -16.59 -7.76
N GLN A 470 11.50 -16.14 -7.78
CA GLN A 470 12.08 -15.50 -8.95
C GLN A 470 12.18 -16.46 -10.13
N GLU A 471 12.68 -17.68 -9.91
CA GLU A 471 12.80 -18.71 -10.94
C GLU A 471 11.42 -19.14 -11.48
N ALA A 472 10.45 -19.40 -10.59
CA ALA A 472 9.09 -19.76 -10.98
C ALA A 472 8.43 -18.63 -11.80
N TYR A 473 8.61 -17.38 -11.38
CA TYR A 473 8.08 -16.21 -12.08
C TYR A 473 8.71 -16.04 -13.46
N VAL A 474 10.04 -16.02 -13.55
CA VAL A 474 10.78 -15.94 -14.82
C VAL A 474 10.31 -17.03 -15.77
N SER A 475 10.23 -18.26 -15.25
CA SER A 475 9.88 -19.42 -16.04
C SER A 475 8.43 -19.39 -16.56
N VAL A 476 7.46 -18.86 -15.80
CA VAL A 476 6.09 -18.72 -16.31
C VAL A 476 5.97 -17.57 -17.31
N VAL A 477 6.64 -16.44 -17.09
CA VAL A 477 6.59 -15.30 -18.01
C VAL A 477 7.18 -15.66 -19.37
N GLU A 478 8.34 -16.32 -19.38
CA GLU A 478 8.97 -16.84 -20.61
C GLU A 478 8.12 -17.92 -21.28
N TYR A 479 7.45 -18.78 -20.51
CA TYR A 479 6.57 -19.82 -21.03
C TYR A 479 5.39 -19.25 -21.86
N PHE A 480 4.89 -18.07 -21.49
CA PHE A 480 3.86 -17.36 -22.25
C PHE A 480 4.43 -16.36 -23.28
N GLY A 481 5.75 -16.39 -23.50
CA GLY A 481 6.44 -15.59 -24.52
C GLY A 481 6.67 -14.12 -24.15
N GLU A 482 6.39 -13.72 -22.91
CA GLU A 482 6.65 -12.37 -22.41
C GLU A 482 8.08 -12.23 -21.87
N ASN A 483 8.57 -11.00 -21.70
CA ASN A 483 9.92 -10.75 -21.18
C ASN A 483 9.88 -10.47 -19.66
N PRO A 484 10.49 -11.32 -18.81
CA PRO A 484 10.47 -11.16 -17.36
C PRO A 484 11.18 -9.90 -16.86
N LYS A 485 12.06 -9.30 -17.67
CA LYS A 485 12.75 -8.04 -17.32
C LYS A 485 11.86 -6.81 -17.49
N THR A 486 10.86 -6.87 -18.36
CA THR A 486 9.96 -5.73 -18.66
C THR A 486 8.57 -5.94 -18.08
N THR A 487 8.20 -7.18 -17.79
CA THR A 487 6.88 -7.53 -17.28
C THR A 487 6.99 -7.88 -15.80
N GLN A 488 6.44 -7.03 -14.94
CA GLN A 488 6.36 -7.26 -13.50
C GLN A 488 5.15 -8.13 -13.12
N PRO A 489 5.14 -8.79 -11.95
CA PRO A 489 4.00 -9.56 -11.44
C PRO A 489 2.67 -8.79 -11.49
N SER A 490 2.72 -7.50 -11.14
CA SER A 490 1.59 -6.56 -11.16
C SER A 490 1.04 -6.27 -12.56
N MET A 491 1.75 -6.64 -13.62
CA MET A 491 1.29 -6.56 -15.00
C MET A 491 0.92 -7.95 -15.54
N PHE A 492 1.68 -8.98 -15.17
CA PHE A 492 1.51 -10.33 -15.67
C PHE A 492 0.26 -11.03 -15.13
N PHE A 493 0.14 -11.16 -13.80
CA PHE A 493 -0.94 -11.90 -13.18
C PHE A 493 -2.34 -11.31 -13.44
N PRO A 494 -2.52 -9.97 -13.50
CA PRO A 494 -3.81 -9.38 -13.86
C PRO A 494 -4.34 -9.75 -15.25
N MET A 495 -3.50 -10.16 -16.20
CA MET A 495 -3.99 -10.65 -17.50
C MET A 495 -4.85 -11.91 -17.31
N PHE A 496 -4.40 -12.85 -16.48
CA PHE A 496 -5.17 -14.04 -16.13
C PHE A 496 -6.35 -13.72 -15.21
N GLY A 497 -6.16 -12.85 -14.22
CA GLY A 497 -7.25 -12.44 -13.32
C GLY A 497 -8.43 -11.81 -14.07
N ARG A 498 -8.15 -10.89 -15.01
CA ARG A 498 -9.19 -10.29 -15.87
C ARG A 498 -9.86 -11.30 -16.78
N PHE A 499 -9.08 -12.19 -17.41
CA PHE A 499 -9.62 -13.25 -18.27
C PHE A 499 -10.53 -14.21 -17.50
N VAL A 500 -10.11 -14.68 -16.33
CA VAL A 500 -10.90 -15.56 -15.45
C VAL A 500 -12.18 -14.88 -15.00
N LYS A 501 -12.10 -13.61 -14.60
CA LYS A 501 -13.28 -12.82 -14.20
C LYS A 501 -14.27 -12.72 -15.36
N ALA A 502 -13.79 -12.36 -16.55
CA ALA A 502 -14.62 -12.25 -17.75
C ALA A 502 -15.26 -13.58 -18.13
N TYR A 503 -14.51 -14.69 -18.05
CA TYR A 503 -15.02 -16.03 -18.31
C TYR A 503 -16.12 -16.44 -17.32
N LYS A 504 -15.94 -16.16 -16.02
CA LYS A 504 -16.97 -16.42 -15.00
C LYS A 504 -18.24 -15.60 -15.23
N THR A 505 -18.10 -14.34 -15.63
CA THR A 505 -19.24 -13.50 -16.00
C THR A 505 -19.96 -14.08 -17.22
N ALA A 506 -19.24 -14.50 -18.26
CA ALA A 506 -19.84 -15.13 -19.43
C ALA A 506 -20.58 -16.42 -19.08
N LEU A 507 -20.03 -17.27 -18.20
CA LEU A 507 -20.71 -18.47 -17.70
C LEU A 507 -22.05 -18.15 -17.04
N GLN A 508 -22.08 -17.12 -16.19
CA GLN A 508 -23.30 -16.69 -15.50
C GLN A 508 -24.35 -16.16 -16.47
N GLU A 509 -23.95 -15.33 -17.44
CA GLU A 509 -24.86 -14.77 -18.45
C GLU A 509 -25.44 -15.86 -19.36
N ILE A 510 -24.63 -16.85 -19.77
CA ILE A 510 -25.10 -18.01 -20.55
C ILE A 510 -26.12 -18.84 -19.76
N GLU A 511 -25.85 -19.11 -18.48
CA GLU A 511 -26.78 -19.87 -17.64
C GLU A 511 -28.10 -19.12 -17.42
N GLN A 512 -28.04 -17.79 -17.20
CA GLN A 512 -29.22 -16.94 -17.08
C GLN A 512 -30.05 -16.93 -18.37
N LYS A 513 -29.39 -16.77 -19.53
CA LYS A 513 -30.06 -16.79 -20.83
C LYS A 513 -30.77 -18.12 -21.07
N LYS A 514 -30.11 -19.24 -20.78
CA LYS A 514 -30.70 -20.58 -20.90
C LYS A 514 -31.93 -20.76 -20.00
N LYS A 515 -31.89 -20.26 -18.76
CA LYS A 515 -33.05 -20.29 -17.84
C LYS A 515 -34.21 -19.42 -18.35
N MET A 516 -33.93 -18.23 -18.87
CA MET A 516 -34.97 -17.36 -19.43
C MET A 516 -35.62 -17.97 -20.67
N GLU A 517 -34.84 -18.59 -21.55
CA GLU A 517 -35.34 -19.31 -22.72
C GLU A 517 -36.19 -20.53 -22.31
N GLU A 518 -35.79 -21.26 -21.27
CA GLU A 518 -36.57 -22.39 -20.76
C GLU A 518 -37.92 -21.94 -20.18
N ILE A 519 -37.94 -20.86 -19.39
CA ILE A 519 -39.16 -20.27 -18.82
C ILE A 519 -40.11 -19.77 -19.93
N GLN A 520 -39.60 -19.04 -20.92
CA GLN A 520 -40.42 -18.58 -22.07
C GLN A 520 -40.94 -19.77 -22.88
N SER A 521 -40.14 -20.83 -23.06
CA SER A 521 -40.59 -22.03 -23.78
C SER A 521 -41.69 -22.81 -23.05
N CYS A 522 -41.75 -22.72 -21.71
CA CYS A 522 -42.82 -23.29 -20.89
C CYS A 522 -44.10 -22.44 -20.94
N GLU A 523 -43.99 -21.10 -20.86
CA GLU A 523 -45.14 -20.19 -20.96
C GLU A 523 -45.82 -20.27 -22.34
N VAL A 524 -45.06 -20.41 -23.43
CA VAL A 524 -45.62 -20.52 -24.79
C VAL A 524 -46.35 -21.86 -24.99
N LYS A 525 -45.93 -22.94 -24.30
CA LYS A 525 -46.60 -24.25 -24.37
C LYS A 525 -47.89 -24.33 -23.56
N GLU A 526 -48.16 -23.39 -22.65
CA GLU A 526 -49.38 -23.35 -21.83
C GLU A 526 -50.51 -22.48 -22.41
N THR A 527 -50.35 -21.92 -23.63
CA THR A 527 -51.46 -21.22 -24.33
C THR A 527 -52.15 -22.13 -25.35
N PRO A 528 -53.40 -22.61 -25.12
CA PRO A 528 -54.13 -23.39 -26.12
C PRO A 528 -54.69 -22.46 -27.21
N SER A 529 -54.47 -22.80 -28.48
CA SER A 529 -55.09 -22.10 -29.61
C SER A 529 -56.62 -22.15 -29.56
N PRO A 530 -57.33 -21.02 -29.80
CA PRO A 530 -58.78 -21.01 -29.89
C PRO A 530 -59.22 -21.24 -31.34
N ASN A 531 -59.88 -22.37 -31.64
CA ASN A 531 -60.88 -22.46 -32.72
C ASN A 531 -61.63 -23.81 -32.74
N LYS A 532 -62.89 -23.82 -32.28
CA LYS A 532 -64.10 -24.19 -33.05
C LYS A 532 -65.37 -24.06 -32.20
N ALA A 533 -66.45 -23.70 -32.88
CA ALA A 533 -67.69 -23.07 -32.40
C ALA A 533 -68.75 -24.02 -31.80
N GLY A 534 -69.65 -23.45 -30.98
CA GLY A 534 -70.94 -24.05 -30.56
C GLY A 534 -71.57 -23.30 -29.38
N ALA A 535 -72.74 -22.69 -29.59
CA ALA A 535 -73.38 -21.68 -28.74
C ALA A 535 -74.14 -22.21 -27.50
N GLN A 536 -74.20 -21.43 -26.40
CA GLN A 536 -75.41 -20.79 -25.83
C GLN A 536 -75.23 -20.22 -24.39
N LYS A 537 -75.41 -18.89 -24.29
CA LYS A 537 -76.01 -18.01 -23.25
C LYS A 537 -75.77 -18.21 -21.72
N GLY A 538 -74.85 -17.37 -21.18
CA GLY A 538 -75.04 -16.35 -20.10
C GLY A 538 -75.07 -16.77 -18.59
N PRO A 539 -74.87 -15.84 -17.62
CA PRO A 539 -74.05 -14.62 -17.59
C PRO A 539 -72.85 -14.73 -16.61
N MET A 540 -71.93 -13.78 -16.80
CA MET A 540 -70.58 -13.66 -16.25
C MET A 540 -70.55 -13.00 -14.85
N MET A 541 -69.75 -13.57 -13.95
CA MET A 541 -69.12 -12.89 -12.79
C MET A 541 -67.66 -13.40 -12.71
N PRO A 542 -66.64 -12.57 -12.99
CA PRO A 542 -65.25 -12.99 -12.92
C PRO A 542 -64.74 -12.86 -11.49
N LYS A 543 -64.33 -13.98 -10.90
CA LYS A 543 -63.52 -14.00 -9.69
C LYS A 543 -62.12 -14.47 -10.08
N MET A 544 -61.28 -13.55 -10.54
CA MET A 544 -59.81 -13.67 -10.48
C MET A 544 -59.19 -12.48 -11.19
N ASP A 545 -58.80 -11.46 -10.41
CA ASP A 545 -57.62 -10.67 -10.80
C ASP A 545 -56.97 -9.94 -9.61
N LEU A 546 -56.74 -10.65 -8.51
CA LEU A 546 -56.06 -10.09 -7.35
C LEU A 546 -54.53 -9.94 -7.55
N ILE A 547 -53.98 -10.51 -8.64
CA ILE A 547 -52.55 -10.46 -8.97
C ILE A 547 -52.26 -9.32 -9.97
N ALA A 548 -53.19 -8.98 -10.87
CA ALA A 548 -53.08 -7.80 -11.72
C ALA A 548 -53.25 -6.48 -10.93
N GLU A 549 -54.04 -6.48 -9.85
CA GLU A 549 -54.31 -5.28 -9.05
C GLU A 549 -53.12 -4.88 -8.14
N LEU A 550 -52.29 -5.84 -7.69
CA LEU A 550 -51.10 -5.55 -6.86
C LEU A 550 -49.94 -4.96 -7.66
N LYS A 551 -49.82 -5.25 -8.96
CA LYS A 551 -48.85 -4.59 -9.85
C LYS A 551 -49.22 -3.14 -10.18
N LYS A 552 -50.45 -2.69 -9.89
CA LYS A 552 -50.94 -1.35 -10.23
C LYS A 552 -50.72 -0.29 -9.13
N ARG A 553 -50.24 -0.66 -7.94
CA ARG A 553 -50.06 0.26 -6.79
C ARG A 553 -48.62 0.61 -6.40
N GLN A 554 -47.60 0.16 -7.12
CA GLN A 554 -46.20 0.56 -6.89
C GLN A 554 -45.50 1.08 -8.15
N VAL A 555 -46.10 2.02 -8.89
CA VAL A 555 -45.34 2.93 -9.75
C VAL A 555 -46.03 4.31 -9.76
N LYS A 556 -45.36 5.31 -9.19
CA LYS A 556 -45.63 6.75 -9.44
C LYS A 556 -44.97 7.16 -10.78
N PRO A 557 -45.51 8.18 -11.46
CA PRO A 557 -45.68 8.15 -12.93
C PRO A 557 -44.52 8.74 -13.73
N PRO A 558 -44.38 8.38 -15.02
CA PRO A 558 -43.72 9.22 -16.01
C PRO A 558 -44.73 10.22 -16.59
N VAL A 559 -44.34 11.50 -16.64
CA VAL A 559 -45.09 12.55 -17.35
C VAL A 559 -44.90 12.34 -18.85
N ARG A 560 -46.02 12.34 -19.58
CA ARG A 560 -46.09 12.40 -21.05
C ARG A 560 -45.61 13.75 -21.54
N GLU A 561 -44.74 13.75 -22.54
CA GLU A 561 -44.61 14.87 -23.47
C GLU A 561 -45.18 14.42 -24.82
N GLY A 562 -46.12 15.21 -25.34
CA GLY A 562 -46.76 14.99 -26.62
C GLY A 562 -45.90 15.51 -27.76
N LYS A 563 -45.98 14.81 -28.90
CA LYS A 563 -46.18 15.36 -30.25
C LYS A 563 -45.55 16.75 -30.50
N ASP A 564 -44.42 16.77 -31.21
CA ASP A 564 -44.17 17.68 -32.32
C ASP A 564 -42.94 17.23 -33.13
N GLY A 565 -43.21 16.72 -34.34
CA GLY A 565 -42.19 16.27 -35.31
C GLY A 565 -41.58 17.41 -36.14
N ALA A 566 -41.64 18.66 -35.68
CA ALA A 566 -41.12 19.81 -36.43
C ALA A 566 -39.57 19.90 -36.41
N LEU A 567 -38.93 19.32 -35.40
CA LEU A 567 -37.48 19.40 -35.21
C LEU A 567 -36.70 18.41 -36.08
N GLU A 568 -37.27 17.24 -36.37
CA GLU A 568 -36.62 16.23 -37.23
C GLU A 568 -36.71 16.60 -38.72
N ASP A 569 -37.76 17.31 -39.15
CA ASP A 569 -37.88 17.85 -40.51
C ASP A 569 -36.87 18.99 -40.76
N ILE A 570 -36.62 19.87 -39.78
CA ILE A 570 -35.62 20.96 -39.91
C ILE A 570 -34.18 20.40 -39.98
N ILE A 571 -33.88 19.35 -39.22
CA ILE A 571 -32.54 18.71 -39.23
C ILE A 571 -32.31 17.94 -40.53
N THR A 572 -33.38 17.40 -41.13
CA THR A 572 -33.32 16.68 -42.41
C THR A 572 -33.15 17.64 -43.59
N ASP A 573 -33.78 18.82 -43.56
CA ASP A 573 -33.62 19.87 -44.58
C ASP A 573 -32.21 20.50 -44.58
N LEU A 574 -31.59 20.65 -43.40
CA LEU A 574 -30.22 21.14 -43.24
C LEU A 574 -29.15 20.14 -43.71
N ARG A 575 -29.47 18.84 -43.79
CA ARG A 575 -28.56 17.80 -44.31
C ARG A 575 -28.65 17.65 -45.84
N ASN A 576 -29.77 18.03 -46.45
CA ASN A 576 -30.05 17.77 -47.87
C ASN A 576 -29.84 18.98 -48.80
N THR A 577 -29.48 20.15 -48.28
CA THR A 577 -29.10 21.32 -49.10
C THR A 577 -27.58 21.59 -49.02
N PRO A 578 -26.84 21.57 -50.14
CA PRO A 578 -25.42 21.94 -50.11
C PRO A 578 -25.32 23.45 -49.89
N TYR A 579 -24.65 23.85 -48.80
CA TYR A 579 -24.30 25.24 -48.52
C TYR A 579 -23.39 25.77 -49.64
N ARG A 580 -24.00 26.45 -50.62
CA ARG A 580 -23.31 27.18 -51.68
C ARG A 580 -22.73 28.45 -51.06
N ARG A 581 -21.41 28.59 -51.03
CA ARG A 581 -20.75 29.87 -50.68
C ARG A 581 -21.29 30.96 -51.59
N THR A 582 -22.08 31.88 -51.03
CA THR A 582 -22.30 33.18 -51.64
C THR A 582 -21.07 34.03 -51.35
N ASP A 583 -20.21 34.13 -52.35
CA ASP A 583 -19.25 35.23 -52.49
C ASP A 583 -20.02 36.55 -52.50
N GLY A 584 -20.02 37.20 -51.34
CA GLY A 584 -20.54 38.55 -51.14
C GLY A 584 -19.41 39.57 -51.06
N ARG A 585 -18.52 39.61 -52.06
CA ARG A 585 -17.72 40.80 -52.34
C ARG A 585 -18.67 41.90 -52.79
N ARG A 586 -18.86 42.93 -51.96
CA ARG A 586 -19.19 44.27 -52.45
C ARG A 586 -17.88 45.03 -52.73
N PRO A 587 -17.77 45.72 -53.88
CA PRO A 587 -16.60 46.50 -54.27
C PRO A 587 -16.74 47.98 -53.85
N ALA A 588 -15.63 48.60 -53.42
CA ALA A 588 -15.29 50.04 -53.43
C ALA A 588 -14.17 50.27 -52.39
N GLN A 589 -13.14 51.10 -52.55
CA GLN A 589 -12.59 51.90 -53.64
C GLN A 589 -11.23 52.40 -53.12
N ARG A 590 -10.24 52.58 -54.01
CA ARG A 590 -8.96 53.24 -53.71
C ARG A 590 -9.18 54.59 -53.01
N GLN A 591 -8.31 54.94 -52.07
CA GLN A 591 -7.69 56.25 -52.07
C GLN A 591 -6.27 56.16 -51.55
N ASP A 592 -5.35 56.60 -52.41
CA ASP A 592 -3.92 56.78 -52.20
C ASP A 592 -3.63 57.79 -51.09
N SER A 593 -2.60 57.51 -50.28
CA SER A 593 -1.47 58.39 -49.91
C SER A 593 -0.64 57.75 -48.82
#